data_AF-A0A7C5GQ49-F1
#
_entry.id   AF-A0A7C5GQ49-F1
#
_cell.length_a   1.000
_cell.length_b   1.000
_cell.length_c   1.000
_cell.angle_alpha   90.00
_cell.angle_beta   90.00
_cell.angle_gamma   90.00
#
_symmetry.space_group_name_H-M   'P 1'
#
loop_
_entity.id
_entity.type
_entity.pdbx_description
1 polymer ?
#
loop_
_entity_poly.entity_id
_entity_poly.type
_entity_poly.pdbx_seq_one_letter_code
_entity_poly.pdbx_strand_id
1 'polypeptide(L)'
;MKQKFMRDLQIIYNELQKKQQELNNYYTLLEGEHPKAKIVVENFLNLLELPINSDTTMASLTRIVNLREDALEQVLQKEGLSEDEIIAKKEIAYQFVKNMYLQRHEYFIAWIEIENLLTPFYQALLEGVHNIGESLSKWQSTWTAKIINGINRDLLQEYNGDEKAIFKMLQNEGLLDLDPNGNVGDRCYSVLEKDENGQYRSISYCNAFRDEVCELVSIIEDCIEALSIERDDVFNQKDEWISYFVALKKAFAGTEPKKLIGYWANVDRAWMKITTPLQVGHPLEYYEDHFRNAVALEWDLRIVNPKLHSNSMTRENIKRFSSKLAQDINGKAIDIIEKNIMQ
;
A
#
# COMPACT_ATOMS: atom_id res chain seq x y z
N MET A 1 -17.46 -27.01 -3.28
CA MET A 1 -16.24 -26.20 -3.55
C MET A 1 -16.08 -25.08 -2.53
N LYS A 2 -17.07 -24.19 -2.36
CA LYS A 2 -17.04 -23.09 -1.37
C LYS A 2 -16.72 -23.52 0.08
N GLN A 3 -17.29 -24.64 0.57
CA GLN A 3 -16.96 -25.12 1.92
C GLN A 3 -15.50 -25.60 2.06
N LYS A 4 -14.91 -26.24 1.03
CA LYS A 4 -13.49 -26.61 1.03
C LYS A 4 -12.65 -25.33 1.05
N PHE A 5 -12.95 -24.39 0.15
CA PHE A 5 -12.28 -23.10 0.08
C PHE A 5 -12.26 -22.39 1.45
N MET A 6 -13.39 -22.32 2.16
CA MET A 6 -13.42 -21.68 3.49
C MET A 6 -12.61 -22.44 4.56
N ARG A 7 -12.47 -23.77 4.46
CA ARG A 7 -11.59 -24.55 5.36
C ARG A 7 -10.12 -24.28 5.04
N ASP A 8 -9.76 -24.27 3.76
CA ASP A 8 -8.42 -23.93 3.30
C ASP A 8 -8.07 -22.51 3.76
N LEU A 9 -8.98 -21.55 3.59
CA LEU A 9 -8.82 -20.17 4.07
C LEU A 9 -8.61 -20.08 5.59
N GLN A 10 -9.27 -20.94 6.37
CA GLN A 10 -9.05 -21.00 7.82
C GLN A 10 -7.66 -21.53 8.18
N ILE A 11 -7.15 -22.52 7.42
CA ILE A 11 -5.79 -23.05 7.61
C ILE A 11 -4.77 -21.94 7.32
N ILE A 12 -4.93 -21.26 6.18
CA ILE A 12 -4.13 -20.10 5.77
C ILE A 12 -4.14 -19.00 6.84
N TYR A 13 -5.33 -18.62 7.31
CA TYR A 13 -5.49 -17.59 8.34
C TYR A 13 -4.78 -17.97 9.66
N ASN A 14 -4.87 -19.24 10.08
CA ASN A 14 -4.18 -19.70 11.29
C ASN A 14 -2.65 -19.65 11.14
N GLU A 15 -2.12 -20.04 9.97
CA GLU A 15 -0.68 -19.99 9.71
C GLU A 15 -0.17 -18.54 9.67
N LEU A 16 -0.94 -17.60 9.09
CA LEU A 16 -0.63 -16.17 9.16
C LEU A 16 -0.56 -15.65 10.60
N GLN A 17 -1.55 -16.01 11.43
CA GLN A 17 -1.55 -15.63 12.85
C GLN A 17 -0.33 -16.16 13.59
N LYS A 18 0.04 -17.43 13.34
CA LYS A 18 1.23 -18.05 13.92
C LYS A 18 2.50 -17.33 13.47
N LYS A 19 2.68 -17.06 12.17
CA LYS A 19 3.84 -16.34 11.64
C LYS A 19 3.95 -14.92 12.17
N GLN A 20 2.82 -14.23 12.36
CA GLN A 20 2.79 -12.90 12.99
C GLN A 20 3.17 -12.98 14.47
N GLN A 21 2.67 -13.98 15.20
CA GLN A 21 3.04 -14.18 16.60
C GLN A 21 4.54 -14.49 16.76
N GLU A 22 5.09 -15.33 15.89
CA GLU A 22 6.53 -15.60 15.85
C GLU A 22 7.36 -14.32 15.64
N LEU A 23 6.90 -13.41 14.79
CA LEU A 23 7.56 -12.12 14.58
C LEU A 23 7.40 -11.18 15.78
N ASN A 24 6.20 -11.09 16.36
CA ASN A 24 5.95 -10.28 17.55
C ASN A 24 6.80 -10.75 18.75
N ASN A 25 7.08 -12.05 18.84
CA ASN A 25 7.97 -12.60 19.87
C ASN A 25 9.40 -12.08 19.77
N TYR A 26 9.82 -11.41 18.69
CA TYR A 26 11.15 -10.80 18.62
C TYR A 26 11.34 -9.72 19.68
N TYR A 27 10.25 -9.11 20.16
CA TYR A 27 10.31 -8.14 21.26
C TYR A 27 10.81 -8.73 22.58
N THR A 28 10.74 -10.05 22.79
CA THR A 28 11.29 -10.68 24.01
C THR A 28 12.82 -10.55 24.10
N LEU A 29 13.50 -10.20 22.99
CA LEU A 29 14.92 -9.85 22.97
C LEU A 29 15.26 -8.70 23.93
N LEU A 30 14.31 -7.82 24.24
CA LEU A 30 14.52 -6.71 25.18
C LEU A 30 14.60 -7.17 26.65
N GLU A 31 14.00 -8.31 26.97
CA GLU A 31 13.87 -8.83 28.33
C GLU A 31 14.74 -10.08 28.59
N GLY A 32 15.32 -10.66 27.54
CA GLY A 32 16.12 -11.89 27.63
C GLY A 32 16.69 -12.32 26.30
N GLU A 33 17.08 -13.60 26.19
CA GLU A 33 17.65 -14.13 24.96
C GLU A 33 16.58 -14.57 23.95
N HIS A 34 16.67 -14.01 22.74
CA HIS A 34 15.94 -14.54 21.58
C HIS A 34 16.93 -14.72 20.41
N PRO A 35 17.53 -15.90 20.21
CA PRO A 35 18.65 -16.10 19.29
C PRO A 35 18.40 -15.62 17.85
N LYS A 36 17.22 -15.91 17.29
CA LYS A 36 16.88 -15.48 15.92
C LYS A 36 16.76 -13.96 15.80
N ALA A 37 15.91 -13.33 16.62
CA ALA A 37 15.77 -11.88 16.71
C ALA A 37 17.10 -11.17 16.94
N LYS A 38 17.96 -11.70 17.82
CA LYS A 38 19.31 -11.16 18.07
C LYS A 38 20.12 -11.07 16.78
N ILE A 39 20.21 -12.17 16.02
CA ILE A 39 20.95 -12.19 14.74
C ILE A 39 20.37 -11.17 13.76
N VAL A 40 19.04 -11.10 13.63
CA VAL A 40 18.39 -10.17 12.70
C VAL A 40 18.65 -8.72 13.08
N VAL A 41 18.50 -8.38 14.37
CA VAL A 41 18.75 -7.02 14.89
C VAL A 41 20.22 -6.64 14.80
N GLU A 42 21.14 -7.53 15.17
CA GLU A 42 22.58 -7.26 15.06
C GLU A 42 22.99 -7.05 13.60
N ASN A 43 22.50 -7.86 12.66
CA ASN A 43 22.75 -7.66 11.24
C ASN A 43 22.19 -6.32 10.73
N PHE A 44 20.97 -5.97 11.16
CA PHE A 44 20.34 -4.70 10.80
C PHE A 44 21.14 -3.50 11.32
N LEU A 45 21.53 -3.52 12.60
CA LEU A 45 22.31 -2.46 13.23
C LEU A 45 23.72 -2.36 12.64
N ASN A 46 24.38 -3.48 12.37
CA ASN A 46 25.69 -3.50 11.71
C ASN A 46 25.62 -2.91 10.31
N LEU A 47 24.57 -3.21 9.55
CA LEU A 47 24.35 -2.64 8.21
C LEU A 47 24.13 -1.12 8.25
N LEU A 48 23.49 -0.62 9.31
CA LEU A 48 23.30 0.80 9.55
C LEU A 48 24.47 1.46 10.29
N GLU A 49 25.52 0.70 10.64
CA GLU A 49 26.65 1.17 11.44
C GLU A 49 26.23 1.83 12.76
N LEU A 50 25.19 1.30 13.40
CA LEU A 50 24.65 1.81 14.66
C LEU A 50 25.15 0.97 15.85
N PRO A 51 25.36 1.60 17.02
CA PRO A 51 25.77 0.87 18.22
C PRO A 51 24.65 -0.09 18.66
N ILE A 52 25.03 -1.24 19.21
CA ILE A 52 24.07 -2.20 19.77
C ILE A 52 23.82 -1.83 21.24
N ASN A 53 22.64 -1.27 21.50
CA ASN A 53 22.16 -0.93 22.85
C ASN A 53 20.63 -1.08 22.92
N SER A 54 20.01 -0.75 24.06
CA SER A 54 18.56 -0.88 24.26
C SER A 54 17.75 -0.01 23.30
N ASP A 55 18.17 1.24 23.07
CA ASP A 55 17.44 2.21 22.25
C ASP A 55 17.47 1.78 20.78
N THR A 56 18.65 1.44 20.27
CA THR A 56 18.84 1.02 18.88
C THR A 56 18.22 -0.35 18.62
N THR A 57 18.21 -1.24 19.61
CA THR A 57 17.51 -2.53 19.54
C THR A 57 16.00 -2.33 19.47
N MET A 58 15.43 -1.46 20.32
CA MET A 58 13.99 -1.13 20.28
C MET A 58 13.60 -0.48 18.94
N ALA A 59 14.41 0.47 18.44
CA ALA A 59 14.17 1.11 17.15
C ALA A 59 14.23 0.09 16.00
N SER A 60 15.21 -0.82 16.02
CA SER A 60 15.32 -1.91 15.04
C SER A 60 14.13 -2.84 15.07
N LEU A 61 13.70 -3.28 16.26
CA LEU A 61 12.51 -4.12 16.43
C LEU A 61 11.25 -3.40 15.94
N THR A 62 11.10 -2.12 16.22
CA THR A 62 9.98 -1.31 15.73
C THR A 62 9.98 -1.22 14.21
N ARG A 63 11.16 -1.07 13.59
CA ARG A 63 11.29 -1.04 12.13
C ARG A 63 11.06 -2.39 11.46
N ILE A 64 11.55 -3.47 12.06
CA ILE A 64 11.45 -4.83 11.52
C ILE A 64 10.07 -5.45 11.77
N VAL A 65 9.50 -5.31 12.96
CA VAL A 65 8.26 -5.98 13.37
C VAL A 65 7.02 -5.17 13.01
N ASN A 66 7.05 -3.86 13.26
CA ASN A 66 5.88 -2.99 13.06
C ASN A 66 5.95 -2.18 11.77
N LEU A 67 7.03 -2.32 10.98
CA LEU A 67 7.25 -1.58 9.73
C LEU A 67 7.29 -0.05 9.93
N ARG A 68 7.50 0.46 11.15
CA ARG A 68 7.55 1.90 11.42
C ARG A 68 8.97 2.44 11.54
N GLU A 69 9.20 3.63 11.03
CA GLU A 69 10.54 4.25 10.97
C GLU A 69 10.78 5.35 12.00
N ASP A 70 9.74 5.80 12.71
CA ASP A 70 9.77 6.91 13.65
C ASP A 70 10.84 6.74 14.75
N ALA A 71 10.89 5.55 15.35
CA ALA A 71 11.88 5.25 16.40
C ALA A 71 13.31 5.19 15.83
N LEU A 72 13.47 4.72 14.59
CA LEU A 72 14.78 4.67 13.94
C LEU A 72 15.28 6.07 13.62
N GLU A 73 14.42 6.94 13.09
CA GLU A 73 14.77 8.32 12.79
C GLU A 73 15.23 9.08 14.03
N GLN A 74 14.53 8.91 15.16
CA GLN A 74 14.93 9.53 16.44
C GLN A 74 16.31 9.05 16.91
N VAL A 75 16.63 7.76 16.76
CA VAL A 75 17.96 7.23 17.09
C VAL A 75 19.01 7.83 16.17
N LEU A 76 18.75 7.90 14.87
CA LEU A 76 19.70 8.48 13.91
C LEU A 76 19.98 9.96 14.20
N GLN A 77 18.94 10.73 14.56
CA GLN A 77 19.07 12.13 14.99
C GLN A 77 19.88 12.26 16.29
N LYS A 78 19.67 11.36 17.26
CA LYS A 78 20.39 11.34 18.54
C LYS A 78 21.89 11.05 18.38
N GLU A 79 22.26 10.24 17.38
CA GLU A 79 23.65 9.99 17.00
C GLU A 79 24.30 11.18 16.26
N GLY A 80 23.55 12.27 16.02
CA GLY A 80 24.08 13.50 15.43
C GLY A 80 24.32 13.43 13.92
N LEU A 81 23.66 12.49 13.23
CA LEU A 81 23.74 12.35 11.79
C LEU A 81 23.05 13.52 11.08
N SER A 82 23.61 13.91 9.94
CA SER A 82 23.00 14.89 9.04
C SER A 82 21.74 14.33 8.37
N GLU A 83 20.89 15.22 7.85
CA GLU A 83 19.66 14.83 7.15
C GLU A 83 19.93 13.86 5.98
N ASP A 84 20.98 14.11 5.18
CA ASP A 84 21.33 13.25 4.05
C ASP A 84 21.83 11.87 4.51
N GLU A 85 22.56 11.80 5.62
CA GLU A 85 22.96 10.52 6.24
C GLU A 85 21.77 9.76 6.81
N ILE A 86 20.80 10.47 7.42
CA ILE A 86 19.55 9.89 7.91
C ILE A 86 18.77 9.30 6.74
N ILE A 87 18.60 10.04 5.64
CA ILE A 87 17.93 9.57 4.42
C ILE A 87 18.60 8.30 3.88
N ALA A 88 19.93 8.31 3.75
CA ALA A 88 20.67 7.15 3.27
C ALA A 88 20.49 5.93 4.18
N LYS A 89 20.55 6.10 5.51
CA LYS A 89 20.36 4.99 6.46
C LYS A 89 18.90 4.51 6.51
N LYS A 90 17.91 5.40 6.34
CA LYS A 90 16.49 5.01 6.20
C LYS A 90 16.25 4.18 4.94
N GLU A 91 16.90 4.51 3.82
CA GLU A 91 16.82 3.71 2.60
C GLU A 91 17.43 2.31 2.79
N ILE A 92 18.60 2.22 3.42
CA ILE A 92 19.22 0.93 3.76
C ILE A 92 18.29 0.10 4.66
N ALA A 93 17.69 0.74 5.67
CA ALA A 93 16.71 0.10 6.55
C ALA A 93 15.46 -0.36 5.79
N TYR A 94 14.98 0.42 4.83
CA TYR A 94 13.89 0.05 3.94
C TYR A 94 14.23 -1.20 3.13
N GLN A 95 15.39 -1.22 2.46
CA GLN A 95 15.83 -2.37 1.67
C GLN A 95 15.93 -3.66 2.50
N PHE A 96 16.50 -3.57 3.70
CA PHE A 96 16.61 -4.71 4.60
C PHE A 96 15.24 -5.28 4.95
N VAL A 97 14.32 -4.43 5.42
CA VAL A 97 12.99 -4.85 5.85
C VAL A 97 12.17 -5.36 4.66
N LYS A 98 12.18 -4.64 3.53
CA LYS A 98 11.53 -5.06 2.29
C LYS A 98 11.92 -6.49 1.92
N ASN A 99 13.23 -6.75 1.79
CA ASN A 99 13.72 -8.06 1.39
C ASN A 99 13.32 -9.17 2.38
N MET A 100 13.34 -8.87 3.69
CA MET A 100 12.87 -9.81 4.70
C MET A 100 11.40 -10.17 4.52
N TYR A 101 10.53 -9.19 4.27
CA TYR A 101 9.09 -9.44 4.13
C TYR A 101 8.72 -10.07 2.79
N LEU A 102 9.38 -9.68 1.69
CA LEU A 102 9.16 -10.31 0.38
C LEU A 102 9.50 -11.80 0.44
N GLN A 103 10.66 -12.18 0.99
CA GLN A 103 11.02 -13.58 1.18
C GLN A 103 10.03 -14.33 2.07
N ARG A 104 9.56 -13.71 3.17
CA ARG A 104 8.55 -14.32 4.04
C ARG A 104 7.23 -14.57 3.31
N HIS A 105 6.84 -13.67 2.42
CA HIS A 105 5.62 -13.79 1.62
C HIS A 105 5.79 -14.87 0.53
N GLU A 106 6.92 -14.88 -0.17
CA GLU A 106 7.26 -15.91 -1.16
C GLU A 106 7.20 -17.32 -0.55
N TYR A 107 7.84 -17.54 0.60
CA TYR A 107 7.77 -18.82 1.31
C TYR A 107 6.35 -19.19 1.76
N PHE A 108 5.52 -18.19 2.09
CA PHE A 108 4.14 -18.42 2.48
C PHE A 108 3.28 -18.86 1.29
N ILE A 109 3.48 -18.27 0.12
CA ILE A 109 2.79 -18.65 -1.12
C ILE A 109 3.23 -20.05 -1.55
N ALA A 110 4.52 -20.35 -1.54
CA ALA A 110 5.04 -21.68 -1.82
C ALA A 110 4.45 -22.75 -0.87
N TRP A 111 4.28 -22.41 0.41
CA TRP A 111 3.63 -23.30 1.38
C TRP A 111 2.16 -23.56 1.05
N ILE A 112 1.39 -22.55 0.62
CA ILE A 112 -0.01 -22.72 0.18
C ILE A 112 -0.11 -23.70 -0.99
N GLU A 113 0.83 -23.61 -1.95
CA GLU A 113 0.90 -24.50 -3.10
C GLU A 113 1.24 -25.94 -2.69
N ILE A 114 2.29 -26.12 -1.88
CA ILE A 114 2.75 -27.43 -1.38
C ILE A 114 1.65 -28.16 -0.60
N GLU A 115 0.91 -27.44 0.23
CA GLU A 115 -0.22 -27.98 1.01
C GLU A 115 -1.50 -28.14 0.17
N ASN A 116 -1.46 -27.78 -1.12
CA ASN A 116 -2.58 -27.87 -2.05
C ASN A 116 -3.84 -27.15 -1.53
N LEU A 117 -3.64 -25.96 -0.97
CA LEU A 117 -4.68 -25.11 -0.41
C LEU A 117 -5.23 -24.17 -1.50
N LEU A 118 -6.55 -23.90 -1.45
CA LEU A 118 -7.28 -23.11 -2.46
C LEU A 118 -7.39 -23.83 -3.82
N THR A 119 -8.04 -23.19 -4.79
CA THR A 119 -8.11 -23.70 -6.16
C THR A 119 -7.03 -23.04 -7.03
N PRO A 120 -6.67 -23.61 -8.19
CA PRO A 120 -5.67 -23.02 -9.08
C PRO A 120 -5.90 -21.53 -9.38
N PHE A 121 -7.14 -21.12 -9.67
CA PHE A 121 -7.49 -19.71 -9.84
C PHE A 121 -7.06 -18.80 -8.67
N TYR A 122 -7.31 -19.23 -7.43
CA TYR A 122 -6.97 -18.42 -6.25
C TYR A 122 -5.49 -18.51 -5.88
N GLN A 123 -4.80 -19.60 -6.21
CA GLN A 123 -3.33 -19.65 -6.11
C GLN A 123 -2.68 -18.68 -7.10
N ALA A 124 -3.12 -18.68 -8.36
CA ALA A 124 -2.68 -17.74 -9.39
C ALA A 124 -2.98 -16.28 -8.99
N LEU A 125 -4.12 -16.02 -8.33
CA LEU A 125 -4.42 -14.70 -7.78
C LEU A 125 -3.40 -14.29 -6.70
N LEU A 126 -3.09 -15.17 -5.75
CA LEU A 126 -2.11 -14.87 -4.69
C LEU A 126 -0.73 -14.57 -5.27
N GLU A 127 -0.28 -15.39 -6.21
CA GLU A 127 1.00 -15.23 -6.89
C GLU A 127 1.05 -13.92 -7.69
N GLY A 128 0.01 -13.64 -8.50
CA GLY A 128 -0.07 -12.38 -9.26
C GLY A 128 -0.07 -11.15 -8.36
N VAL A 129 -0.81 -11.18 -7.24
CA VAL A 129 -0.80 -10.09 -6.25
C VAL A 129 0.57 -9.94 -5.60
N HIS A 130 1.27 -11.02 -5.30
CA HIS A 130 2.63 -10.97 -4.78
C HIS A 130 3.62 -10.34 -5.76
N ASN A 131 3.62 -10.77 -7.01
CA ASN A 131 4.52 -10.26 -8.05
C ASN A 131 4.31 -8.76 -8.30
N ILE A 132 3.05 -8.30 -8.29
CA ILE A 132 2.71 -6.87 -8.34
C ILE A 132 3.31 -6.14 -7.12
N GLY A 133 3.17 -6.73 -5.93
CA GLY A 133 3.72 -6.18 -4.69
C GLY A 133 5.25 -6.09 -4.69
N GLU A 134 5.95 -7.05 -5.30
CA GLU A 134 7.40 -6.99 -5.48
C GLU A 134 7.80 -5.80 -6.35
N SER A 135 7.12 -5.60 -7.49
CA SER A 135 7.36 -4.48 -8.39
C SER A 135 7.14 -3.13 -7.72
N LEU A 136 6.01 -2.97 -7.01
CA LEU A 136 5.72 -1.74 -6.25
C LEU A 136 6.77 -1.50 -5.14
N SER A 137 7.22 -2.57 -4.46
CA SER A 137 8.26 -2.47 -3.43
C SER A 137 9.64 -2.11 -3.99
N LYS A 138 9.93 -2.44 -5.26
CA LYS A 138 11.15 -1.94 -5.94
C LYS A 138 11.00 -0.46 -6.25
N TRP A 139 9.85 -0.05 -6.78
CA TRP A 139 9.57 1.32 -7.18
C TRP A 139 9.56 2.31 -6.00
N GLN A 140 9.13 1.88 -4.81
CA GLN A 140 9.02 2.74 -3.63
C GLN A 140 10.31 3.52 -3.30
N SER A 141 11.49 2.94 -3.54
CA SER A 141 12.77 3.64 -3.33
C SER A 141 12.92 4.86 -4.24
N THR A 142 12.68 4.70 -5.55
CA THR A 142 12.74 5.81 -6.50
C THR A 142 11.64 6.83 -6.21
N TRP A 143 10.44 6.37 -5.85
CA TRP A 143 9.32 7.22 -5.48
C TRP A 143 9.68 8.12 -4.28
N THR A 144 10.19 7.52 -3.21
CA THR A 144 10.58 8.23 -1.97
C THR A 144 11.72 9.20 -2.24
N ALA A 145 12.74 8.77 -3.00
CA ALA A 145 13.88 9.61 -3.35
C ALA A 145 13.45 10.84 -4.15
N LYS A 146 12.54 10.69 -5.12
CA LYS A 146 12.12 11.78 -6.01
C LYS A 146 11.15 12.74 -5.33
N ILE A 147 10.16 12.24 -4.61
CA ILE A 147 9.07 13.06 -4.07
C ILE A 147 9.43 13.57 -2.68
N ILE A 148 9.66 12.64 -1.74
CA ILE A 148 9.85 12.97 -0.32
C ILE A 148 11.21 13.62 -0.10
N ASN A 149 12.27 12.97 -0.57
CA ASN A 149 13.65 13.44 -0.33
C ASN A 149 14.17 14.39 -1.42
N GLY A 150 13.37 14.65 -2.46
CA GLY A 150 13.70 15.53 -3.57
C GLY A 150 12.78 16.74 -3.58
N ILE A 151 11.66 16.62 -4.29
CA ILE A 151 10.72 17.72 -4.55
C ILE A 151 10.27 18.43 -3.27
N ASN A 152 9.91 17.70 -2.21
CA ASN A 152 9.44 18.33 -0.98
C ASN A 152 10.53 19.16 -0.29
N ARG A 153 11.79 18.68 -0.31
CA ARG A 153 12.95 19.43 0.21
C ARG A 153 13.27 20.64 -0.67
N ASP A 154 13.26 20.47 -2.00
CA ASP A 154 13.49 21.57 -2.95
C ASP A 154 12.47 22.70 -2.77
N LEU A 155 11.18 22.36 -2.66
CA LEU A 155 10.10 23.33 -2.43
C LEU A 155 10.30 24.07 -1.11
N LEU A 156 10.62 23.35 -0.03
CA LEU A 156 10.91 23.97 1.27
C LEU A 156 12.09 24.94 1.18
N GLN A 157 13.16 24.57 0.47
CA GLN A 157 14.33 25.42 0.31
C GLN A 157 14.02 26.68 -0.51
N GLU A 158 13.33 26.53 -1.65
CA GLU A 158 12.98 27.65 -2.54
C GLU A 158 12.07 28.69 -1.88
N TYR A 159 11.17 28.23 -1.02
CA TYR A 159 10.23 29.08 -0.32
C TYR A 159 10.67 29.44 1.11
N ASN A 160 11.93 29.15 1.47
CA ASN A 160 12.49 29.41 2.81
C ASN A 160 11.61 28.86 3.95
N GLY A 161 10.99 27.70 3.74
CA GLY A 161 10.07 27.05 4.67
C GLY A 161 8.65 27.64 4.72
N ASP A 162 8.28 28.59 3.85
CA ASP A 162 6.91 29.13 3.79
C ASP A 162 5.95 28.15 3.08
N GLU A 163 5.42 27.21 3.84
CA GLU A 163 4.46 26.22 3.34
C GLU A 163 3.20 26.86 2.72
N LYS A 164 2.73 28.00 3.26
CA LYS A 164 1.53 28.67 2.72
C LYS A 164 1.80 29.23 1.33
N ALA A 165 3.00 29.76 1.10
CA ALA A 165 3.41 30.21 -0.22
C ALA A 165 3.50 29.04 -1.21
N ILE A 166 4.03 27.89 -0.79
CA ILE A 166 4.08 26.65 -1.60
C ILE A 166 2.66 26.23 -2.00
N PHE A 167 1.73 26.07 -1.05
CA PHE A 167 0.35 25.68 -1.36
C PHE A 167 -0.34 26.66 -2.31
N LYS A 168 -0.12 27.96 -2.12
CA LYS A 168 -0.67 29.00 -3.00
C LYS A 168 -0.09 28.92 -4.42
N MET A 169 1.20 28.64 -4.57
CA MET A 169 1.83 28.44 -5.87
C MET A 169 1.23 27.21 -6.57
N LEU A 170 1.14 26.07 -5.88
CA LEU A 170 0.59 24.83 -6.44
C LEU A 170 -0.84 25.02 -6.97
N GLN A 171 -1.67 25.78 -6.25
CA GLN A 171 -3.03 26.10 -6.67
C GLN A 171 -3.06 27.07 -7.87
N ASN A 172 -2.30 28.17 -7.81
CA ASN A 172 -2.34 29.21 -8.85
C ASN A 172 -1.78 28.71 -10.19
N GLU A 173 -0.77 27.85 -10.15
CA GLU A 173 -0.13 27.29 -11.34
C GLU A 173 -0.83 26.02 -11.86
N GLY A 174 -1.87 25.54 -11.17
CA GLY A 174 -2.64 24.38 -11.60
C GLY A 174 -1.85 23.08 -11.54
N LEU A 175 -1.02 22.93 -10.51
CA LEU A 175 -0.08 21.80 -10.32
C LEU A 175 -0.67 20.64 -9.52
N LEU A 176 -1.95 20.74 -9.14
CA LEU A 176 -2.72 19.68 -8.48
C LEU A 176 -3.57 18.92 -9.50
N ASP A 177 -3.79 17.63 -9.25
CA ASP A 177 -4.63 16.81 -10.14
C ASP A 177 -6.10 17.21 -10.03
N LEU A 178 -6.84 17.02 -11.12
CA LEU A 178 -8.25 17.38 -11.22
C LEU A 178 -9.14 16.13 -11.17
N ASP A 179 -10.25 16.26 -10.45
CA ASP A 179 -11.33 15.29 -10.47
C ASP A 179 -12.03 15.25 -11.85
N PRO A 180 -12.87 14.25 -12.13
CA PRO A 180 -13.60 14.16 -13.40
C PRO A 180 -14.54 15.35 -13.70
N ASN A 181 -14.86 16.19 -12.71
CA ASN A 181 -15.68 17.38 -12.88
C ASN A 181 -14.83 18.64 -13.14
N GLY A 182 -13.51 18.53 -13.12
CA GLY A 182 -12.57 19.64 -13.30
C GLY A 182 -12.25 20.41 -12.02
N ASN A 183 -12.67 19.93 -10.85
CA ASN A 183 -12.29 20.51 -9.56
C ASN A 183 -10.93 19.97 -9.12
N VAL A 184 -10.22 20.70 -8.26
CA VAL A 184 -8.99 20.20 -7.63
C VAL A 184 -9.33 18.97 -6.77
N GLY A 185 -8.61 17.87 -7.03
CA GLY A 185 -8.75 16.62 -6.29
C GLY A 185 -8.18 16.70 -4.87
N ASP A 186 -8.54 15.73 -4.04
CA ASP A 186 -7.99 15.57 -2.69
C ASP A 186 -6.59 14.94 -2.68
N ARG A 187 -6.19 14.31 -3.79
CA ARG A 187 -4.96 13.55 -3.97
C ARG A 187 -4.40 13.71 -5.38
N CYS A 188 -3.11 13.43 -5.55
CA CYS A 188 -2.44 13.42 -6.85
C CYS A 188 -1.88 12.03 -7.19
N TYR A 189 -1.97 11.63 -8.46
CA TYR A 189 -1.31 10.45 -9.03
C TYR A 189 -0.18 10.84 -9.99
N SER A 190 0.35 12.03 -9.76
CA SER A 190 1.33 12.73 -10.56
C SER A 190 2.41 13.30 -9.65
N VAL A 191 3.52 13.70 -10.23
CA VAL A 191 4.68 14.27 -9.56
C VAL A 191 5.10 15.55 -10.26
N LEU A 192 5.74 16.46 -9.51
CA LEU A 192 6.32 17.65 -10.10
C LEU A 192 7.62 17.34 -10.84
N GLU A 193 7.84 18.06 -11.92
CA GLU A 193 9.11 18.10 -12.62
C GLU A 193 9.36 19.53 -13.08
N LYS A 194 10.62 19.98 -13.08
CA LYS A 194 10.97 21.26 -13.68
C LYS A 194 11.19 21.13 -15.17
N ASP A 195 10.67 22.08 -15.93
CA ASP A 195 11.00 22.22 -17.34
C ASP A 195 12.40 22.86 -17.53
N GLU A 196 12.80 23.05 -18.78
CA GLU A 196 14.10 23.65 -19.15
C GLU A 196 14.25 25.10 -18.63
N ASN A 197 13.15 25.78 -18.31
CA ASN A 197 13.12 27.14 -17.77
C ASN A 197 13.05 27.17 -16.24
N GLY A 198 13.05 26.00 -15.58
CA GLY A 198 12.93 25.88 -14.13
C GLY A 198 11.51 26.00 -13.60
N GLN A 199 10.49 26.04 -14.46
CA GLN A 199 9.08 26.08 -14.04
C GLN A 199 8.56 24.68 -13.75
N TYR A 200 7.76 24.54 -12.70
CA TYR A 200 7.16 23.25 -12.35
C TYR A 200 6.04 22.87 -13.32
N ARG A 201 5.98 21.59 -13.65
CA ARG A 201 4.87 20.94 -14.34
C ARG A 201 4.46 19.67 -13.60
N SER A 202 3.18 19.35 -13.64
CA SER A 202 2.68 18.06 -13.18
C SER A 202 2.84 17.02 -14.30
N ILE A 203 3.50 15.90 -14.00
CA ILE A 203 3.65 14.74 -14.89
C ILE A 203 3.14 13.48 -14.19
N SER A 204 2.50 12.57 -14.92
CA SER A 204 2.00 11.34 -14.31
C SER A 204 3.14 10.44 -13.82
N TYR A 205 2.83 9.52 -12.91
CA TYR A 205 3.78 8.50 -12.49
C TYR A 205 4.34 7.68 -13.66
N CYS A 206 3.50 7.31 -14.65
CA CYS A 206 3.95 6.63 -15.87
C CYS A 206 5.07 7.37 -16.60
N ASN A 207 5.03 8.70 -16.61
CA ASN A 207 6.03 9.50 -17.30
C ASN A 207 7.27 9.77 -16.43
N ALA A 208 7.09 9.84 -15.12
CA ALA A 208 8.14 10.19 -14.18
C ALA A 208 9.01 9.01 -13.72
N PHE A 209 8.45 7.80 -13.79
CA PHE A 209 9.02 6.52 -13.36
C PHE A 209 8.79 5.48 -14.46
N ARG A 210 9.30 5.78 -15.66
CA ARG A 210 8.94 5.03 -16.89
C ARG A 210 9.30 3.56 -16.78
N ASP A 211 10.49 3.27 -16.30
CA ASP A 211 11.00 1.90 -16.25
C ASP A 211 10.23 1.10 -15.19
N GLU A 212 10.02 1.67 -14.01
CA GLU A 212 9.26 1.04 -12.93
C GLU A 212 7.80 0.80 -13.31
N VAL A 213 7.14 1.79 -13.93
CA VAL A 213 5.74 1.63 -14.37
C VAL A 213 5.62 0.66 -15.54
N CYS A 214 6.59 0.62 -16.45
CA CYS A 214 6.62 -0.35 -17.54
C CYS A 214 6.72 -1.79 -17.01
N GLU A 215 7.65 -2.04 -16.07
CA GLU A 215 7.79 -3.33 -15.38
C GLU A 215 6.47 -3.72 -14.68
N LEU A 216 5.90 -2.80 -13.90
CA LEU A 216 4.63 -3.03 -13.19
C LEU A 216 3.47 -3.36 -14.14
N VAL A 217 3.33 -2.61 -15.23
CA VAL A 217 2.27 -2.85 -16.23
C VAL A 217 2.41 -4.23 -16.86
N SER A 218 3.63 -4.65 -17.19
CA SER A 218 3.89 -6.01 -17.70
C SER A 218 3.49 -7.08 -16.69
N ILE A 219 3.83 -6.90 -15.41
CA ILE A 219 3.49 -7.87 -14.35
C ILE A 219 1.97 -7.94 -14.13
N ILE A 220 1.25 -6.81 -14.23
CA ILE A 220 -0.21 -6.82 -14.17
C ILE A 220 -0.81 -7.56 -15.38
N GLU A 221 -0.20 -7.43 -16.57
CA GLU A 221 -0.62 -8.20 -17.77
C GLU A 221 -0.43 -9.71 -17.56
N ASP A 222 0.73 -10.13 -17.06
CA ASP A 222 1.00 -11.54 -16.73
C ASP A 222 -0.02 -12.08 -15.71
N CYS A 223 -0.38 -11.29 -14.69
CA CYS A 223 -1.42 -11.66 -13.73
C CYS A 223 -2.79 -11.84 -14.41
N ILE A 224 -3.18 -10.93 -15.31
CA ILE A 224 -4.44 -11.03 -16.07
C ILE A 224 -4.44 -12.29 -16.93
N GLU A 225 -3.34 -12.60 -17.61
CA GLU A 225 -3.19 -13.79 -18.44
C GLU A 225 -3.30 -15.08 -17.63
N ALA A 226 -2.60 -15.16 -16.48
CA ALA A 226 -2.68 -16.29 -15.57
C ALA A 226 -4.11 -16.52 -15.04
N LEU A 227 -4.83 -15.46 -14.66
CA LEU A 227 -6.23 -15.58 -14.25
C LEU A 227 -7.15 -15.98 -15.40
N SER A 228 -6.81 -15.58 -16.63
CA SER A 228 -7.60 -15.83 -17.84
C SER A 228 -7.59 -17.30 -18.28
N ILE A 229 -6.56 -18.07 -17.94
CA ILE A 229 -6.51 -19.51 -18.23
C ILE A 229 -7.26 -20.35 -17.18
N GLU A 230 -7.35 -19.86 -15.94
CA GLU A 230 -7.95 -20.58 -14.83
C GLU A 230 -9.48 -20.45 -14.75
N ARG A 231 -10.13 -21.33 -13.99
CA ARG A 231 -11.58 -21.28 -13.72
C ARG A 231 -11.87 -20.91 -12.27
N ASP A 232 -12.75 -19.93 -12.06
CA ASP A 232 -13.30 -19.64 -10.74
C ASP A 232 -14.65 -20.34 -10.53
N ASP A 233 -14.59 -21.64 -10.21
CA ASP A 233 -15.77 -22.45 -9.90
C ASP A 233 -16.26 -22.25 -8.44
N VAL A 234 -15.60 -21.39 -7.64
CA VAL A 234 -15.91 -21.21 -6.22
C VAL A 234 -16.84 -20.02 -6.00
N PHE A 235 -16.51 -18.86 -6.58
CA PHE A 235 -17.27 -17.62 -6.43
C PHE A 235 -17.76 -17.05 -7.76
N ASN A 236 -17.30 -17.58 -8.90
CA ASN A 236 -17.66 -17.13 -10.25
C ASN A 236 -17.48 -15.60 -10.42
N GLN A 237 -16.33 -15.09 -9.95
CA GLN A 237 -15.95 -13.67 -9.98
C GLN A 237 -14.65 -13.40 -10.75
N LYS A 238 -14.28 -14.32 -11.64
CA LYS A 238 -13.08 -14.19 -12.49
C LYS A 238 -13.09 -12.89 -13.31
N ASP A 239 -14.22 -12.56 -13.91
CA ASP A 239 -14.34 -11.38 -14.77
C ASP A 239 -14.24 -10.08 -13.96
N GLU A 240 -14.73 -10.06 -12.72
CA GLU A 240 -14.59 -8.96 -11.78
C GLU A 240 -13.11 -8.75 -11.39
N TRP A 241 -12.40 -9.84 -11.06
CA TRP A 241 -10.95 -9.80 -10.79
C TRP A 241 -10.15 -9.29 -11.99
N ILE A 242 -10.39 -9.83 -13.18
CA ILE A 242 -9.72 -9.37 -14.41
C ILE A 242 -10.05 -7.90 -14.70
N SER A 243 -11.32 -7.50 -14.55
CA SER A 243 -11.73 -6.10 -14.74
C SER A 243 -11.03 -5.15 -13.78
N TYR A 244 -10.81 -5.57 -12.54
CA TYR A 244 -10.06 -4.82 -11.54
C TYR A 244 -8.59 -4.64 -11.97
N PHE A 245 -7.89 -5.71 -12.34
CA PHE A 245 -6.49 -5.61 -12.79
C PHE A 245 -6.34 -4.83 -14.10
N VAL A 246 -7.30 -4.95 -15.03
CA VAL A 246 -7.33 -4.13 -16.25
C VAL A 246 -7.50 -2.64 -15.93
N ALA A 247 -8.38 -2.30 -14.98
CA ALA A 247 -8.55 -0.92 -14.53
C ALA A 247 -7.27 -0.40 -13.86
N LEU A 248 -6.64 -1.22 -13.02
CA LEU A 248 -5.38 -0.90 -12.33
C LEU A 248 -4.26 -0.63 -13.32
N LYS A 249 -4.08 -1.52 -14.32
CA LYS A 249 -3.13 -1.35 -15.40
C LYS A 249 -3.32 0.00 -16.11
N LYS A 250 -4.57 0.34 -16.44
CA LYS A 250 -4.90 1.59 -17.12
C LYS A 250 -4.61 2.82 -16.26
N ALA A 251 -4.86 2.73 -14.96
CA ALA A 251 -4.54 3.80 -14.01
C ALA A 251 -3.03 4.05 -13.94
N PHE A 252 -2.22 3.00 -13.76
CA PHE A 252 -0.76 3.13 -13.73
C PHE A 252 -0.17 3.61 -15.05
N ALA A 253 -0.64 3.09 -16.18
CA ALA A 253 -0.19 3.50 -17.53
C ALA A 253 -0.73 4.88 -17.96
N GLY A 254 -1.49 5.57 -17.11
CA GLY A 254 -2.05 6.89 -17.42
C GLY A 254 -0.96 7.94 -17.61
N THR A 255 -0.98 8.65 -18.74
CA THR A 255 0.02 9.69 -19.06
C THR A 255 -0.48 11.12 -18.86
N GLU A 256 -1.79 11.31 -18.73
CA GLU A 256 -2.44 12.62 -18.61
C GLU A 256 -2.91 12.88 -17.17
N PRO A 257 -2.23 13.75 -16.39
CA PRO A 257 -2.55 14.02 -14.98
C PRO A 257 -4.03 14.32 -14.71
N LYS A 258 -4.65 15.13 -15.58
CA LYS A 258 -6.07 15.55 -15.49
C LYS A 258 -7.07 14.40 -15.61
N LYS A 259 -6.65 13.20 -16.03
CA LYS A 259 -7.51 12.01 -16.15
C LYS A 259 -7.25 10.97 -15.06
N LEU A 260 -6.16 11.10 -14.29
CA LEU A 260 -5.69 10.04 -13.41
C LEU A 260 -6.68 9.74 -12.29
N ILE A 261 -7.21 10.76 -11.60
CA ILE A 261 -8.25 10.57 -10.57
C ILE A 261 -9.46 9.82 -11.14
N GLY A 262 -9.85 10.12 -12.39
CA GLY A 262 -10.92 9.40 -13.07
C GLY A 262 -10.59 7.92 -13.34
N TYR A 263 -9.33 7.61 -13.69
CA TYR A 263 -8.87 6.23 -13.86
C TYR A 263 -8.84 5.47 -12.53
N TRP A 264 -8.31 6.06 -11.47
CA TRP A 264 -8.31 5.45 -10.14
C TRP A 264 -9.72 5.25 -9.57
N ALA A 265 -10.64 6.18 -9.83
CA ALA A 265 -12.05 5.97 -9.50
C ALA A 265 -12.67 4.77 -10.27
N ASN A 266 -12.16 4.41 -11.45
CA ASN A 266 -12.57 3.17 -12.12
C ASN A 266 -11.99 1.92 -11.45
N VAL A 267 -10.77 2.01 -10.90
CA VAL A 267 -10.17 0.95 -10.08
C VAL A 267 -11.07 0.68 -8.89
N ASP A 268 -11.46 1.72 -8.13
CA ASP A 268 -12.36 1.57 -6.97
C ASP A 268 -13.70 0.93 -7.37
N ARG A 269 -14.30 1.36 -8.48
CA ARG A 269 -15.56 0.79 -8.99
C ARG A 269 -15.43 -0.67 -9.38
N ALA A 270 -14.30 -1.08 -9.94
CA ALA A 270 -14.06 -2.47 -10.29
C ALA A 270 -13.80 -3.30 -9.03
N TRP A 271 -12.99 -2.77 -8.11
CA TRP A 271 -12.68 -3.37 -6.81
C TRP A 271 -13.93 -3.64 -5.97
N MET A 272 -14.86 -2.67 -5.86
CA MET A 272 -16.11 -2.80 -5.11
C MET A 272 -17.02 -3.94 -5.60
N LYS A 273 -16.83 -4.44 -6.83
CA LYS A 273 -17.60 -5.59 -7.35
C LYS A 273 -17.06 -6.93 -6.83
N ILE A 274 -15.83 -6.97 -6.35
CA ILE A 274 -15.19 -8.16 -5.81
C ILE A 274 -15.71 -8.39 -4.40
N THR A 275 -16.48 -9.46 -4.23
CA THR A 275 -17.09 -9.85 -2.94
C THR A 275 -16.51 -11.15 -2.38
N THR A 276 -15.38 -11.60 -2.93
CA THR A 276 -14.69 -12.79 -2.45
C THR A 276 -14.03 -12.54 -1.08
N PRO A 277 -13.72 -13.59 -0.28
CA PRO A 277 -13.05 -13.46 1.00
C PRO A 277 -11.60 -12.94 0.95
N LEU A 278 -11.05 -12.78 -0.26
CA LEU A 278 -9.77 -12.16 -0.53
C LEU A 278 -10.02 -10.76 -1.10
N GLN A 279 -9.28 -9.77 -0.60
CA GLN A 279 -9.41 -8.37 -1.02
C GLN A 279 -8.03 -7.75 -1.15
N VAL A 280 -7.73 -7.15 -2.29
CA VAL A 280 -6.48 -6.41 -2.48
C VAL A 280 -6.65 -5.00 -1.94
N GLY A 281 -5.69 -4.49 -1.17
CA GLY A 281 -5.55 -3.07 -0.87
C GLY A 281 -4.64 -2.43 -1.92
N HIS A 282 -5.16 -1.44 -2.65
CA HIS A 282 -4.44 -0.69 -3.70
C HIS A 282 -4.08 0.73 -3.23
N PRO A 283 -3.18 1.44 -3.95
CA PRO A 283 -2.77 2.82 -3.65
C PRO A 283 -3.92 3.81 -3.49
N LEU A 284 -4.04 4.36 -2.29
CA LEU A 284 -5.07 5.29 -1.86
C LEU A 284 -4.51 6.38 -0.94
N GLU A 285 -3.62 6.03 -0.01
CA GLU A 285 -3.10 6.95 1.02
C GLU A 285 -2.01 7.87 0.46
N TYR A 286 -1.87 9.06 1.07
CA TYR A 286 -1.01 10.14 0.57
C TYR A 286 -0.37 10.96 1.70
N TYR A 287 -0.32 10.41 2.91
CA TYR A 287 0.14 11.16 4.10
C TYR A 287 1.62 11.51 4.04
N GLU A 288 2.40 10.78 3.25
CA GLU A 288 3.83 10.96 3.10
C GLU A 288 4.16 12.25 2.33
N ASP A 289 3.36 12.62 1.33
CA ASP A 289 3.57 13.84 0.57
C ASP A 289 2.80 15.03 1.17
N HIS A 290 3.54 15.84 1.92
CA HIS A 290 3.04 17.02 2.63
C HIS A 290 2.39 18.09 1.74
N PHE A 291 2.78 18.20 0.46
CA PHE A 291 2.38 19.36 -0.35
C PHE A 291 1.33 19.06 -1.40
N ARG A 292 1.46 17.95 -2.14
CA ARG A 292 0.53 17.64 -3.24
C ARG A 292 -0.40 16.49 -2.95
N ASN A 293 -0.26 15.83 -1.80
CA ASN A 293 -0.97 14.60 -1.49
C ASN A 293 -0.74 13.57 -2.61
N ALA A 294 0.50 13.44 -3.09
CA ALA A 294 0.89 12.41 -4.01
C ALA A 294 0.66 11.03 -3.37
N VAL A 295 -0.15 10.19 -4.02
CA VAL A 295 -0.53 8.89 -3.50
C VAL A 295 0.71 8.00 -3.42
N ALA A 296 0.98 7.50 -2.22
CA ALA A 296 2.08 6.59 -1.94
C ALA A 296 1.78 5.19 -2.50
N LEU A 297 2.85 4.42 -2.77
CA LEU A 297 2.68 3.06 -3.24
C LEU A 297 2.35 2.18 -2.03
N GLU A 298 1.14 1.65 -2.00
CA GLU A 298 0.72 0.64 -1.03
C GLU A 298 0.13 -0.57 -1.76
N TRP A 299 0.38 -1.75 -1.22
CA TRP A 299 -0.13 -2.98 -1.80
C TRP A 299 -0.20 -4.07 -0.75
N ASP A 300 -1.41 -4.54 -0.47
CA ASP A 300 -1.63 -5.60 0.51
C ASP A 300 -2.72 -6.57 0.05
N LEU A 301 -2.72 -7.77 0.61
CA LEU A 301 -3.81 -8.72 0.44
C LEU A 301 -4.45 -9.04 1.79
N ARG A 302 -5.74 -8.76 1.87
CA ARG A 302 -6.57 -8.98 3.05
C ARG A 302 -7.34 -10.28 2.90
N ILE A 303 -7.26 -11.08 3.94
CA ILE A 303 -8.04 -12.31 4.07
C ILE A 303 -9.09 -12.10 5.16
N VAL A 304 -10.36 -12.34 4.82
CA VAL A 304 -11.44 -12.32 5.81
C VAL A 304 -11.21 -13.43 6.84
N ASN A 305 -11.36 -13.09 8.13
CA ASN A 305 -11.40 -14.10 9.19
C ASN A 305 -12.67 -14.97 9.04
N PRO A 306 -12.56 -16.26 8.68
CA PRO A 306 -13.72 -17.09 8.40
C PRO A 306 -14.66 -17.28 9.60
N LYS A 307 -14.12 -17.25 10.83
CA LYS A 307 -14.90 -17.42 12.07
C LYS A 307 -15.74 -16.20 12.44
N LEU A 308 -15.30 -15.00 12.09
CA LEU A 308 -16.04 -13.76 12.36
C LEU A 308 -17.15 -13.51 11.33
N HIS A 309 -16.96 -13.97 10.09
CA HIS A 309 -17.90 -13.74 9.00
C HIS A 309 -19.21 -14.54 9.13
N SER A 310 -19.22 -15.67 9.84
CA SER A 310 -20.41 -16.54 9.91
C SER A 310 -21.48 -16.11 10.92
N ASN A 311 -21.16 -15.24 11.90
CA ASN A 311 -22.02 -14.98 13.07
C ASN A 311 -22.27 -13.50 13.39
N SER A 312 -21.82 -12.56 12.55
CA SER A 312 -21.88 -11.12 12.86
C SER A 312 -23.17 -10.47 12.36
N MET A 313 -24.04 -10.04 13.28
CA MET A 313 -25.17 -9.13 12.98
C MET A 313 -24.72 -7.67 12.84
N THR A 314 -23.43 -7.37 13.01
CA THR A 314 -22.91 -5.99 13.09
C THR A 314 -23.22 -5.20 11.83
N ARG A 315 -23.12 -5.80 10.63
CA ARG A 315 -23.45 -5.11 9.37
C ARG A 315 -24.90 -4.63 9.35
N GLU A 316 -25.84 -5.51 9.70
CA GLU A 316 -27.27 -5.17 9.76
C GLU A 316 -27.57 -4.16 10.85
N ASN A 317 -26.91 -4.27 12.00
CA ASN A 317 -27.05 -3.29 13.09
C ASN A 317 -26.54 -1.91 12.67
N ILE A 318 -25.42 -1.82 11.96
CA ILE A 318 -24.90 -0.55 11.42
C ILE A 318 -25.86 0.01 10.37
N LYS A 319 -26.35 -0.80 9.43
CA LYS A 319 -27.36 -0.35 8.43
C LYS A 319 -28.60 0.22 9.11
N ARG A 320 -29.12 -0.45 10.14
CA ARG A 320 -30.27 0.02 10.93
C ARG A 320 -29.97 1.30 11.70
N PHE A 321 -28.81 1.36 12.36
CA PHE A 321 -28.37 2.56 13.09
C PHE A 321 -28.27 3.76 12.15
N SER A 322 -27.56 3.62 11.02
CA SER A 322 -27.42 4.68 10.02
C SER A 322 -28.76 5.12 9.47
N SER A 323 -29.68 4.18 9.18
CA SER A 323 -31.04 4.50 8.74
C SER A 323 -31.80 5.34 9.77
N LYS A 324 -31.69 4.97 11.06
CA LYS A 324 -32.34 5.70 12.15
C LYS A 324 -31.72 7.09 12.34
N LEU A 325 -30.39 7.18 12.32
CA LEU A 325 -29.67 8.44 12.41
C LEU A 325 -30.03 9.39 11.24
N ALA A 326 -30.24 8.85 10.04
CA ALA A 326 -30.70 9.61 8.88
C ALA A 326 -32.04 10.32 9.15
N GLN A 327 -32.97 9.61 9.80
CA GLN A 327 -34.29 10.14 10.17
C GLN A 327 -34.17 11.25 11.21
N ASP A 328 -33.24 11.12 12.15
CA ASP A 328 -33.04 12.08 13.23
C ASP A 328 -32.33 13.37 12.76
N ILE A 329 -31.41 13.28 11.79
CA ILE A 329 -30.65 14.43 11.24
C ILE A 329 -31.50 15.28 10.27
N ASN A 330 -32.56 14.70 9.68
CA ASN A 330 -33.50 15.34 8.76
C ASN A 330 -32.85 15.84 7.43
N GLY A 331 -33.65 16.35 6.50
CA GLY A 331 -33.15 16.88 5.21
C GLY A 331 -32.71 15.79 4.21
N LYS A 332 -31.63 16.04 3.44
CA LYS A 332 -31.14 15.12 2.38
C LYS A 332 -30.48 13.84 2.91
N ALA A 333 -30.36 13.69 4.23
CA ALA A 333 -29.69 12.54 4.85
C ALA A 333 -30.42 11.22 4.54
N ILE A 334 -31.75 11.24 4.47
CA ILE A 334 -32.57 10.06 4.13
C ILE A 334 -32.30 9.61 2.70
N ASP A 335 -32.38 10.52 1.72
CA ASP A 335 -32.17 10.22 0.30
C ASP A 335 -30.75 9.67 0.00
N ILE A 336 -29.75 10.16 0.74
CA ILE A 336 -28.36 9.71 0.60
C ILE A 336 -28.18 8.31 1.20
N ILE A 337 -28.77 8.06 2.38
CA ILE A 337 -28.62 6.78 3.07
C ILE A 337 -29.42 5.67 2.38
N GLU A 338 -30.60 5.95 1.83
CA GLU A 338 -31.35 4.99 1.02
C GLU A 338 -30.55 4.52 -0.21
N LYS A 339 -29.86 5.45 -0.90
CA LYS A 339 -28.97 5.10 -2.01
C LYS A 339 -27.80 4.23 -1.58
N ASN A 340 -27.19 4.55 -0.43
CA ASN A 340 -26.02 3.83 0.08
C ASN A 340 -26.36 2.44 0.66
N ILE A 341 -27.60 2.22 1.13
CA ILE A 341 -28.04 0.91 1.66
C ILE A 341 -28.31 -0.10 0.54
N MET A 342 -28.69 0.38 -0.64
CA MET A 342 -28.98 -0.41 -1.84
C MET A 342 -27.72 -0.78 -2.65
N GLN A 343 -26.57 -0.15 -2.36
CA GLN A 343 -25.24 -0.59 -2.78
C GLN A 343 -24.69 -1.64 -1.80
#